data_AF-A0A954A755-F1
#
_entry.id   AF-A0A954A755-F1
#
_cell.length_a   1.000
_cell.length_b   1.000
_cell.length_c   1.000
_cell.angle_alpha   90.00
_cell.angle_beta   90.00
_cell.angle_gamma   90.00
#
_symmetry.space_group_name_H-M   'P 1'
#
loop_
_entity.id
_entity.type
_entity.pdbx_description
1 polymer ?
#
loop_
_entity_poly.entity_id
_entity_poly.type
_entity_poly.pdbx_seq_one_letter_code
_entity_poly.pdbx_strand_id
1 'polypeptide(L)'
;MQKLLLGLVLSLAWIGTVDAVPFTRGDVNGDGLFDIGDAVAGLDHLFGGATLACDDALDANDDGGKDIGDAVSILATLFSGGSPPPAPFPDCGEDPTADALTCDVYDACGGCVEDAYEPNEFQSQCAQLGAIDDTTPFPAGT
;
A
#
# COMPACT_ATOMS: atom_id res chain seq x y z
N MET A 1 -7.37 24.50 -53.13
CA MET A 1 -6.13 23.69 -53.09
C MET A 1 -5.84 23.35 -51.64
N GLN A 2 -6.38 22.24 -51.16
CA GLN A 2 -6.06 21.64 -49.88
C GLN A 2 -4.74 20.87 -50.08
N LYS A 3 -3.64 21.35 -49.51
CA LYS A 3 -2.38 20.61 -49.48
C LYS A 3 -2.06 20.31 -48.02
N LEU A 4 -2.18 19.03 -47.67
CA LEU A 4 -1.65 18.41 -46.46
C LEU A 4 -0.22 18.87 -46.19
N LEU A 5 0.08 19.21 -44.94
CA LEU A 5 1.40 19.05 -44.35
C LEU A 5 1.23 18.38 -42.98
N LEU A 6 1.71 17.14 -42.92
CA LEU A 6 2.03 16.37 -41.73
C LEU A 6 3.04 17.13 -40.85
N GLY A 7 2.88 17.06 -39.53
CA GLY A 7 4.01 17.20 -38.60
C GLY A 7 3.72 18.04 -37.35
N LEU A 8 3.95 17.42 -36.19
CA LEU A 8 4.17 18.00 -34.85
C LEU A 8 3.00 18.00 -33.86
N VAL A 9 2.65 16.81 -33.34
CA VAL A 9 2.28 16.66 -31.92
C VAL A 9 3.28 15.71 -31.25
N LEU A 10 4.45 16.28 -30.94
CA LEU A 10 5.51 15.66 -30.13
C LEU A 10 5.48 16.32 -28.75
N SER A 11 4.81 15.67 -27.79
CA SER A 11 5.00 15.74 -26.31
C SER A 11 3.85 14.92 -25.70
N LEU A 12 4.01 13.61 -25.52
CA LEU A 12 4.52 13.00 -24.30
C LEU A 12 3.96 13.68 -23.03
N ALA A 13 2.73 13.34 -22.65
CA ALA A 13 2.53 13.00 -21.25
C ALA A 13 2.87 11.51 -21.14
N TRP A 14 4.15 11.22 -20.90
CA TRP A 14 4.50 10.00 -20.19
C TRP A 14 3.88 10.21 -18.81
N ILE A 15 2.64 9.76 -18.63
CA ILE A 15 2.10 9.61 -17.29
C ILE A 15 3.01 8.53 -16.71
N GLY A 16 3.97 8.94 -15.88
CA GLY A 16 4.64 7.97 -15.02
C GLY A 16 3.51 7.24 -14.31
N THR A 17 3.42 5.94 -14.52
CA THR A 17 2.71 5.10 -13.57
C THR A 17 3.39 5.38 -12.25
N VAL A 18 2.64 5.92 -11.28
CA VAL A 18 3.05 5.75 -9.90
C VAL A 18 3.05 4.23 -9.72
N ASP A 19 4.25 3.64 -9.61
CA ASP A 19 4.36 2.21 -9.36
C ASP A 19 3.52 1.93 -8.10
N ALA A 20 2.60 0.97 -8.18
CA ALA A 20 1.72 0.67 -7.06
C ALA A 20 2.58 0.16 -5.90
N VAL A 21 2.29 0.63 -4.68
CA VAL A 21 3.04 0.17 -3.51
C VAL A 21 2.68 -1.29 -3.27
N PRO A 22 3.66 -2.22 -3.29
CA PRO A 22 3.38 -3.62 -3.03
C PRO A 22 2.98 -3.80 -1.57
N PHE A 23 1.99 -4.66 -1.33
CA PHE A 23 1.48 -4.99 0.00
C PHE A 23 1.14 -6.48 0.09
N THR A 24 0.82 -6.93 1.30
CA THR A 24 0.21 -8.25 1.53
C THR A 24 -1.24 -8.06 1.95
N ARG A 25 -2.18 -8.58 1.16
CA ARG A 25 -3.61 -8.46 1.42
C ARG A 25 -3.98 -9.12 2.73
N GLY A 26 -4.65 -8.36 3.60
CA GLY A 26 -5.08 -8.79 4.91
C GLY A 26 -4.04 -8.67 6.03
N ASP A 27 -2.81 -8.20 5.76
CA ASP A 27 -1.89 -7.71 6.81
C ASP A 27 -2.13 -6.20 7.01
N VAL A 28 -3.16 -5.93 7.79
CA VAL A 28 -3.78 -4.60 7.95
C VAL A 28 -2.92 -3.68 8.80
N ASN A 29 -2.20 -4.25 9.77
CA ASN A 29 -1.31 -3.48 10.63
C ASN A 29 0.08 -3.26 10.01
N GLY A 30 0.38 -3.93 8.89
CA GLY A 30 1.60 -3.78 8.11
C GLY A 30 2.85 -4.36 8.81
N ASP A 31 2.67 -5.33 9.70
CA ASP A 31 3.78 -5.93 10.47
C ASP A 31 4.44 -7.14 9.77
N GLY A 32 3.93 -7.51 8.60
CA GLY A 32 4.43 -8.61 7.77
C GLY A 32 3.87 -9.98 8.18
N LEU A 33 2.95 -10.03 9.14
CA LEU A 33 2.27 -11.24 9.57
C LEU A 33 0.79 -11.16 9.24
N PHE A 34 0.20 -12.32 8.94
CA PHE A 34 -1.25 -12.46 8.83
C PHE A 34 -1.77 -13.16 10.08
N ASP A 35 -2.29 -12.38 11.03
CA ASP A 35 -2.77 -12.88 12.32
C ASP A 35 -3.98 -12.09 12.87
N ILE A 36 -4.29 -12.29 14.16
CA ILE A 36 -5.46 -11.66 14.79
C ILE A 36 -5.30 -10.14 14.94
N GLY A 37 -4.06 -9.64 14.95
CA GLY A 37 -3.72 -8.22 14.99
C GLY A 37 -4.34 -7.46 13.82
N ASP A 38 -4.43 -8.08 12.65
CA ASP A 38 -5.00 -7.48 11.44
C ASP A 38 -6.50 -7.23 11.56
N ALA A 39 -7.23 -8.24 12.04
CA ALA A 39 -8.65 -8.10 12.30
C ALA A 39 -8.92 -7.02 13.37
N VAL A 40 -8.06 -6.91 14.38
CA VAL A 40 -8.17 -5.86 15.40
C VAL A 40 -7.88 -4.47 14.82
N ALA A 41 -6.81 -4.32 14.02
CA ALA A 41 -6.44 -3.06 13.39
C ALA A 41 -7.53 -2.56 12.44
N GLY A 42 -8.12 -3.45 11.63
CA GLY A 42 -9.23 -3.10 10.74
C GLY A 42 -10.46 -2.64 11.52
N LEU A 43 -10.84 -3.32 12.61
CA LEU A 43 -11.95 -2.89 13.45
C LEU A 43 -11.68 -1.57 14.16
N ASP A 44 -10.44 -1.31 14.58
CA ASP A 44 -10.03 -0.04 15.18
C ASP A 44 -10.04 1.10 14.14
N HIS A 45 -9.72 0.83 12.88
CA HIS A 45 -9.92 1.78 11.79
C HIS A 45 -11.40 2.15 11.61
N LEU A 46 -12.27 1.14 11.51
CA LEU A 46 -13.70 1.32 11.24
C LEU A 46 -14.45 2.01 12.39
N PHE A 47 -14.06 1.75 13.63
CA PHE A 47 -14.85 2.16 14.80
C PHE A 47 -14.07 2.98 15.85
N GLY A 48 -12.75 2.83 15.91
CA GLY A 48 -11.86 3.52 16.85
C GLY A 48 -11.21 4.79 16.29
N GLY A 49 -11.23 4.96 14.97
CA GLY A 49 -10.65 6.12 14.29
C GLY A 49 -9.14 6.02 14.06
N ALA A 50 -8.57 4.81 14.14
CA ALA A 50 -7.20 4.57 13.71
C ALA A 50 -7.04 4.88 12.21
N THR A 51 -5.89 5.42 11.82
CA THR A 51 -5.54 5.62 10.41
C THR A 51 -4.69 4.46 9.93
N LEU A 52 -4.95 3.98 8.72
CA LEU A 52 -4.15 2.95 8.06
C LEU A 52 -3.30 3.57 6.95
N ALA A 53 -2.15 2.95 6.69
CA ALA A 53 -1.21 3.39 5.65
C ALA A 53 -1.50 2.77 4.27
N CYS A 54 -2.26 1.68 4.25
CA CYS A 54 -2.57 0.88 3.07
C CYS A 54 -4.01 0.40 3.16
N ASP A 55 -4.89 1.02 2.36
CA ASP A 55 -6.31 0.69 2.34
C ASP A 55 -6.57 -0.64 1.64
N ASP A 56 -5.74 -1.02 0.65
CA ASP A 56 -5.87 -2.32 -0.06
C ASP A 56 -5.55 -3.51 0.87
N ALA A 57 -4.70 -3.31 1.87
CA ALA A 57 -4.44 -4.34 2.88
C ALA A 57 -5.66 -4.58 3.78
N LEU A 58 -6.49 -3.56 4.01
CA LEU A 58 -7.74 -3.69 4.78
C LEU A 58 -8.83 -4.42 3.99
N ASP A 59 -8.91 -4.25 2.67
CA ASP A 59 -9.85 -5.01 1.82
C ASP A 59 -9.39 -6.46 1.65
N ALA A 60 -9.60 -7.25 2.71
CA ALA A 60 -9.12 -8.62 2.82
C ALA A 60 -9.95 -9.60 1.99
N ASN A 61 -11.19 -9.22 1.62
CA ASN A 61 -12.07 -10.03 0.78
C ASN A 61 -12.08 -9.60 -0.70
N ASP A 62 -11.39 -8.50 -1.04
CA ASP A 62 -11.21 -7.95 -2.39
C ASP A 62 -12.57 -7.59 -3.04
N ASP A 63 -13.46 -6.96 -2.26
CA ASP A 63 -14.78 -6.51 -2.73
C ASP A 63 -14.86 -5.01 -3.07
N GLY A 64 -13.75 -4.29 -2.90
CA GLY A 64 -13.59 -2.84 -3.11
C GLY A 64 -14.16 -2.01 -1.96
N GLY A 65 -14.53 -2.65 -0.85
CA GLY A 65 -15.07 -2.06 0.36
C GLY A 65 -14.07 -2.09 1.52
N LYS A 66 -14.30 -1.23 2.51
CA LYS A 66 -13.62 -1.27 3.82
C LYS A 66 -14.70 -1.39 4.88
N ASP A 67 -15.06 -2.61 5.24
CA ASP A 67 -16.14 -2.86 6.18
C ASP A 67 -15.91 -4.08 7.09
N ILE A 68 -16.94 -4.47 7.84
CA ILE A 68 -16.81 -5.57 8.80
C ILE A 68 -16.60 -6.94 8.12
N GLY A 69 -16.96 -7.07 6.85
CA GLY A 69 -16.74 -8.23 6.00
C GLY A 69 -15.26 -8.59 5.88
N ASP A 70 -14.37 -7.59 5.89
CA ASP A 70 -12.92 -7.79 5.85
C ASP A 70 -12.40 -8.48 7.11
N ALA A 71 -12.74 -7.91 8.28
CA ALA A 71 -12.37 -8.48 9.57
C ALA A 71 -12.95 -9.89 9.75
N VAL A 72 -14.18 -10.12 9.29
CA VAL A 72 -14.80 -11.46 9.30
C VAL A 72 -14.04 -12.42 8.39
N SER A 73 -13.59 -11.98 7.22
CA SER A 73 -12.84 -12.81 6.26
C SER A 73 -11.47 -13.20 6.82
N ILE A 74 -10.74 -12.26 7.43
CA ILE A 74 -9.47 -12.54 8.14
C ILE A 74 -9.67 -13.61 9.22
N LEU A 75 -10.64 -13.40 10.12
CA LEU A 75 -10.93 -14.33 11.22
C LEU A 75 -11.41 -15.71 10.72
N ALA A 76 -12.16 -15.76 9.61
CA ALA A 76 -12.59 -17.00 8.99
C ALA A 76 -11.40 -17.81 8.47
N THR A 77 -10.45 -17.15 7.81
CA THR A 77 -9.18 -17.77 7.37
C THR A 77 -8.39 -18.32 8.54
N LEU A 78 -8.21 -17.53 9.60
CA LEU A 78 -7.40 -17.91 10.77
C LEU A 78 -7.99 -19.06 11.59
N PHE A 79 -9.32 -19.07 11.79
CA PHE A 79 -9.95 -19.92 12.81
C PHE A 79 -11.02 -20.88 12.29
N SER A 80 -11.52 -20.68 11.07
CA SER A 80 -12.64 -21.45 10.52
C SER A 80 -12.31 -22.21 9.23
N GLY A 81 -11.05 -22.17 8.77
CA GLY A 81 -10.65 -22.77 7.50
C GLY A 81 -11.26 -22.08 6.28
N GLY A 82 -11.48 -20.76 6.39
CA GLY A 82 -11.88 -19.90 5.27
C GLY A 82 -10.83 -19.91 4.15
N SER A 83 -11.24 -19.46 2.96
CA SER A 83 -10.31 -19.26 1.85
C SER A 83 -9.28 -18.19 2.21
N PRO A 84 -8.00 -18.35 1.85
CA PRO A 84 -7.02 -17.29 2.03
C PRO A 84 -7.44 -16.03 1.25
N PRO A 85 -6.97 -14.84 1.67
CA PRO A 85 -7.18 -13.60 0.91
C PRO A 85 -6.80 -13.78 -0.57
N PRO A 86 -7.53 -13.13 -1.50
CA PRO A 86 -7.11 -13.01 -2.88
C PRO A 86 -5.72 -12.37 -3.00
N ALA A 87 -5.11 -12.48 -4.18
CA ALA A 87 -3.80 -11.86 -4.40
C ALA A 87 -3.87 -10.34 -4.15
N PRO A 88 -2.81 -9.72 -3.62
CA PRO A 88 -1.51 -10.30 -3.26
C PRO A 88 -1.49 -10.99 -1.87
N PHE A 89 -1.30 -12.32 -1.82
CA PHE A 89 -1.15 -13.08 -0.56
C PHE A 89 -0.53 -14.46 -0.86
N PRO A 90 0.36 -15.01 -0.01
CA PRO A 90 0.95 -14.42 1.20
C PRO A 90 2.18 -13.55 0.89
N ASP A 91 2.60 -13.51 -0.37
CA ASP A 91 3.73 -12.73 -0.82
C ASP A 91 3.28 -11.33 -1.23
N CYS A 92 4.18 -10.35 -1.03
CA CYS A 92 3.99 -8.98 -1.48
C CYS A 92 3.70 -8.90 -2.98
N GLY A 93 2.77 -8.02 -3.35
CA GLY A 93 2.47 -7.72 -4.74
C GLY A 93 1.60 -6.47 -4.87
N GLU A 94 1.40 -6.05 -6.12
CA GLU A 94 0.44 -5.00 -6.45
C GLU A 94 -0.99 -5.56 -6.39
N ASP A 95 -1.98 -4.67 -6.27
CA ASP A 95 -3.38 -5.08 -6.40
C ASP A 95 -3.68 -5.51 -7.86
N PRO A 96 -4.05 -6.78 -8.12
CA PRO A 96 -4.47 -7.20 -9.46
C PRO A 96 -5.89 -6.73 -9.82
N THR A 97 -6.69 -6.29 -8.85
CA THR A 97 -8.02 -5.72 -9.04
C THR A 97 -7.92 -4.20 -9.04
N ALA A 98 -8.82 -3.57 -9.79
CA ALA A 98 -8.83 -2.12 -9.92
C ALA A 98 -10.04 -1.57 -9.19
N ASP A 99 -9.81 -0.73 -8.18
CA ASP A 99 -10.84 -0.02 -7.45
C ASP A 99 -10.38 1.40 -7.07
N ALA A 100 -10.95 1.96 -5.99
CA ALA A 100 -10.63 3.30 -5.49
C ALA A 100 -9.79 3.28 -4.21
N LEU A 101 -9.42 2.10 -3.74
CA LEU A 101 -8.52 1.89 -2.61
C LEU A 101 -7.08 2.06 -3.10
N THR A 102 -6.20 2.40 -2.17
CA THR A 102 -4.81 2.72 -2.45
C THR A 102 -3.91 2.31 -1.31
N CYS A 103 -2.70 1.89 -1.64
CA CYS A 103 -1.60 1.80 -0.69
C CYS A 103 -0.57 2.89 -0.94
N ASP A 104 -0.41 3.78 0.05
CA ASP A 104 0.55 4.87 0.01
C ASP A 104 1.89 4.44 0.62
N VAL A 105 1.84 3.67 1.72
CA VAL A 105 3.02 3.18 2.44
C VAL A 105 2.77 1.77 2.96
N TYR A 106 3.73 0.87 2.72
CA TYR A 106 3.70 -0.49 3.25
C TYR A 106 5.13 -1.02 3.47
N ASP A 107 5.64 -0.83 4.70
CA ASP A 107 7.05 -1.08 5.01
C ASP A 107 7.42 -2.57 5.00
N ALA A 108 6.47 -3.46 5.32
CA ALA A 108 6.71 -4.90 5.36
C ALA A 108 7.11 -5.51 4.01
N CYS A 109 6.79 -4.85 2.89
CA CYS A 109 7.21 -5.26 1.55
C CYS A 109 8.56 -4.67 1.09
N GLY A 110 9.32 -4.08 2.01
CA GLY A 110 10.62 -3.47 1.70
C GLY A 110 10.50 -2.02 1.23
N GLY A 111 9.55 -1.27 1.80
CA GLY A 111 9.45 0.17 1.63
C GLY A 111 10.79 0.87 1.90
N CYS A 112 11.02 1.97 1.19
CA CYS A 112 12.23 2.79 1.23
C CYS A 112 12.45 3.47 2.60
N VAL A 113 12.83 2.73 3.64
CA VAL A 113 13.15 3.31 4.95
C VAL A 113 14.45 4.12 4.86
N GLU A 114 14.40 5.43 5.16
CA GLU A 114 15.61 6.26 5.25
C GLU A 114 16.43 6.00 6.53
N ASP A 115 15.89 5.27 7.51
CA ASP A 115 16.58 5.03 8.79
C ASP A 115 17.01 3.57 8.98
N ALA A 116 17.88 3.10 8.09
CA ALA A 116 18.79 2.03 8.43
C ALA A 116 19.99 2.63 9.20
N TYR A 117 19.90 2.67 10.53
CA TYR A 117 21.11 2.53 11.35
C TYR A 117 21.63 1.10 11.23
N GLU A 118 22.06 0.69 10.03
CA GLU A 118 22.84 -0.53 9.82
C GLU A 118 23.83 -0.29 8.66
N PRO A 119 25.16 -0.34 8.89
CA PRO A 119 26.15 0.28 8.02
C PRO A 119 26.61 -0.55 6.80
N ASN A 120 25.81 -1.48 6.25
CA ASN A 120 26.22 -2.31 5.09
C ASN A 120 25.19 -3.36 4.61
N GLU A 121 24.25 -2.99 3.72
CA GLU A 121 23.97 -3.71 2.44
C GLU A 121 22.95 -2.95 1.54
N PHE A 122 23.39 -2.63 0.32
CA PHE A 122 22.64 -2.27 -0.90
C PHE A 122 21.62 -1.10 -0.91
N GLN A 123 22.16 0.14 -0.92
CA GLN A 123 21.47 1.37 -1.34
C GLN A 123 21.33 1.47 -2.88
N SER A 124 20.26 0.94 -3.48
CA SER A 124 20.04 1.20 -4.92
C SER A 124 18.62 1.42 -5.41
N GLN A 125 17.63 1.75 -4.56
CA GLN A 125 16.26 1.99 -5.04
C GLN A 125 15.45 3.16 -4.44
N CYS A 126 16.02 4.04 -3.61
CA CYS A 126 15.26 5.19 -3.06
C CYS A 126 15.36 6.50 -3.87
N ALA A 127 16.00 6.52 -5.05
CA ALA A 127 16.41 7.77 -5.70
C ALA A 127 15.45 8.37 -6.74
N GLN A 128 14.19 7.91 -6.87
CA GLN A 128 13.34 8.36 -7.99
C GLN A 128 11.91 8.84 -7.66
N LEU A 129 11.46 8.80 -6.41
CA LEU A 129 10.18 9.40 -6.02
C LEU A 129 10.46 10.41 -4.89
N GLY A 130 10.25 11.69 -5.18
CA GLY A 130 10.74 12.81 -4.39
C GLY A 130 10.45 12.70 -2.89
N ALA A 131 11.53 12.61 -2.11
CA ALA A 131 11.50 12.66 -0.65
C ALA A 131 10.82 13.95 -0.17
N ILE A 132 9.83 13.79 0.70
CA ILE A 132 9.35 14.86 1.58
C ILE A 132 10.37 14.92 2.72
N ASP A 133 11.20 15.96 2.68
CA ASP A 133 12.28 16.25 3.61
C ASP A 133 11.74 16.46 5.05
N ASP A 134 11.89 15.44 5.92
CA ASP A 134 11.57 15.47 7.36
C ASP A 134 12.61 16.27 8.18
N THR A 135 13.44 17.11 7.56
CA THR A 135 14.34 18.00 8.32
C THR A 135 13.64 19.21 8.94
N THR A 136 12.29 19.30 8.93
CA THR A 136 11.61 20.33 9.72
C THR A 136 11.69 19.97 11.20
N PRO A 137 12.44 20.73 12.03
CA PRO A 137 12.58 20.38 13.43
C PRO A 137 11.24 20.56 14.14
N PHE A 138 10.79 19.53 14.86
CA PHE A 138 9.74 19.67 15.87
C PHE A 138 10.07 20.88 16.78
N PRO A 139 9.19 21.88 16.93
CA PRO A 139 9.42 22.93 17.92
C PRO A 139 9.38 22.28 19.31
N ALA A 140 10.51 22.31 20.01
CA ALA A 140 10.59 21.94 21.41
C ALA A 140 9.58 22.79 22.20
N GLY A 141 8.53 22.14 22.69
CA GLY A 141 7.53 22.76 23.57
C GLY A 141 8.18 23.20 24.88
N THR A 142 7.94 24.46 25.25
CA THR A 142 8.19 25.04 26.57
C THR A 142 7.08 24.73 27.54
#